data_AF-A0A958NKW3-F1
#
_entry.id   AF-A0A958NKW3-F1
#
_cell.length_a   1.000
_cell.length_b   1.000
_cell.length_c   1.000
_cell.angle_alpha   90.00
_cell.angle_beta   90.00
_cell.angle_gamma   90.00
#
_symmetry.space_group_name_H-M   'P 1'
#
loop_
_entity.id
_entity.type
_entity.pdbx_description
1 polymer ?
#
loop_
_entity_poly.entity_id
_entity_poly.type
_entity_poly.pdbx_seq_one_letter_code
_entity_poly.pdbx_strand_id
1 'polypeptide(L)'
;MKKIYLLLLLLVVGVGAYATTYTTAQNGTWMTPTTWSPMGIPVPGDVVTINHTVTMDTSLAYTSGSITVASGGALVQDAFGRDIWVNGPGASFTNNGSVTARYILLSSGSFTNTATINASAIANYIMAANSVSGAFSLDSLYNDGVFNNNGVVNVRTFYNNDVLNNYGTIQGFTTIVDSMYNNGTFLNDAGATLLADSCTNGNTFTNNGYISCYQVTNLGTFTNANYMGFGDMTNFGTFTNQDSLIGGGSVTNMGAMNNNAGARINIAISFLNYDIINNTATFTADGRMEIGDSFYNFNTVSGSSGGSIQCADTSFNSGTMSGSFDFCDLTPPGSSPFIDINTGTVAGTITYCTVNGMDELTNESVQFYPNPTTGIVNLSINEPVVTEVYNLLGALLFSTRDRQINLVDRVNGVYLLRVYSLSGALIHQEKVVKR
;
A
#
# COMPACT_ATOMS: atom_id res chain seq x y z
N MET A 1 15.67 -3.53 89.73
CA MET A 1 15.68 -3.94 88.30
C MET A 1 14.94 -2.88 87.49
N LYS A 2 15.65 -1.92 86.88
CA LYS A 2 15.08 -0.92 85.97
C LYS A 2 15.45 -1.33 84.54
N LYS A 3 14.45 -1.67 83.71
CA LYS A 3 14.65 -1.97 82.30
C LYS A 3 14.53 -0.68 81.50
N ILE A 4 15.63 -0.29 80.85
CA ILE A 4 15.68 0.76 79.83
C ILE A 4 15.19 0.13 78.53
N TYR A 5 14.11 0.65 77.96
CA TYR A 5 13.72 0.38 76.58
C TYR A 5 14.19 1.56 75.74
N LEU A 6 15.22 1.31 74.93
CA LEU A 6 15.70 2.22 73.89
C LEU A 6 14.81 2.00 72.65
N LEU A 7 13.89 2.92 72.38
CA LEU A 7 13.07 2.91 71.18
C LEU A 7 13.89 3.54 70.04
N LEU A 8 14.40 2.71 69.13
CA LEU A 8 15.10 3.13 67.91
C LEU A 8 14.05 3.59 66.89
N LEU A 9 13.93 4.90 66.68
CA LEU A 9 13.08 5.47 65.64
C LEU A 9 13.75 5.22 64.28
N LEU A 10 13.30 4.21 63.54
CA LEU A 10 13.75 3.94 62.18
C LEU A 10 13.18 5.02 61.25
N LEU A 11 13.99 6.03 60.91
CA LEU A 11 13.66 7.02 59.90
C LEU A 11 13.73 6.34 58.53
N VAL A 12 12.61 5.81 58.04
CA VAL A 12 12.46 5.38 56.65
C VAL A 12 12.47 6.66 55.80
N VAL A 13 13.65 7.07 55.37
CA VAL A 13 13.79 8.07 54.31
C VAL A 13 13.27 7.38 53.04
N GLY A 14 12.01 7.65 52.71
CA GLY A 14 11.48 7.34 51.39
C GLY A 14 12.28 8.14 50.36
N VAL A 15 13.30 7.51 49.78
CA VAL A 15 14.00 8.07 48.63
C VAL A 15 13.01 7.97 47.47
N GLY A 16 12.23 9.03 47.26
CA GLY A 16 11.48 9.19 46.03
C GLY A 16 12.50 9.22 44.90
N ALA A 17 12.52 8.18 44.06
CA ALA A 17 13.23 8.23 42.79
C ALA A 17 12.47 9.24 41.92
N TYR A 18 12.92 10.50 41.95
CA TYR A 18 12.40 11.52 41.05
C TYR A 18 12.97 11.27 39.67
N ALA A 19 12.10 11.20 38.66
CA ALA A 19 12.50 11.21 37.26
C ALA A 19 13.36 12.45 37.01
N THR A 20 14.59 12.26 36.53
CA THR A 20 15.47 13.37 36.17
C THR A 20 15.24 13.72 34.71
N THR A 21 15.23 15.01 34.39
CA THR A 21 15.18 15.46 32.99
C THR A 21 16.60 15.66 32.49
N TYR A 22 17.01 14.87 31.50
CA TYR A 22 18.29 15.00 30.82
C TYR A 22 18.11 15.60 29.43
N THR A 23 18.97 16.54 29.09
CA THR A 23 19.12 17.04 27.72
C THR A 23 20.56 16.87 27.28
N THR A 24 20.80 16.48 26.03
CA THR A 24 22.18 16.40 25.51
C THR A 24 22.85 17.78 25.52
N ALA A 25 24.03 17.89 26.14
CA ALA A 25 24.84 19.11 26.19
C ALA A 25 25.78 19.25 24.99
N GLN A 26 26.15 18.14 24.36
CA GLN A 26 27.06 18.06 23.23
C GLN A 26 26.87 16.74 22.47
N ASN A 27 27.54 16.59 21.34
CA ASN A 27 27.69 15.28 20.70
C ASN A 27 28.48 14.33 21.62
N GLY A 28 28.15 13.05 21.62
CA GLY A 28 28.86 12.08 22.46
C GLY A 28 28.23 10.68 22.39
N THR A 29 28.66 9.80 23.30
CA THR A 29 28.03 8.48 23.47
C THR A 29 26.97 8.51 24.56
N TRP A 30 26.04 7.56 24.54
CA TRP A 30 24.97 7.44 25.53
C TRP A 30 25.53 7.28 26.95
N MET A 31 26.52 6.41 27.14
CA MET A 31 27.09 6.11 28.46
C MET A 31 28.12 7.14 28.96
N THR A 32 28.36 8.23 28.24
CA THR A 32 29.28 9.28 28.67
C THR A 32 28.55 10.35 29.49
N PRO A 33 28.86 10.54 30.81
CA PRO A 33 28.13 11.47 31.66
C PRO A 33 28.13 12.94 31.18
N THR A 34 29.19 13.37 30.49
CA THR A 34 29.31 14.73 29.96
C THR A 34 28.53 14.94 28.66
N THR A 35 27.94 13.91 28.06
CA THR A 35 26.99 14.05 26.95
C THR A 35 25.71 14.72 27.43
N TRP A 36 25.39 14.61 28.73
CA TRP A 36 24.09 14.98 29.29
C TRP A 36 24.19 16.17 30.25
N SER A 37 23.09 16.93 30.32
CA SER A 37 22.83 18.01 31.27
C SER A 37 21.50 17.74 31.98
N PRO A 38 21.47 17.64 33.32
CA PRO A 38 22.62 17.69 34.22
C PRO A 38 23.60 16.53 33.95
N MET A 39 24.86 16.67 34.41
CA MET A 39 25.87 15.64 34.21
C MET A 39 25.45 14.32 34.87
N GLY A 40 25.38 13.26 34.09
CA GLY A 40 24.87 11.95 34.51
C GLY A 40 24.58 11.06 33.31
N ILE A 41 24.15 9.82 33.55
CA ILE A 41 23.74 8.89 32.48
C ILE A 41 22.24 8.67 32.66
N PRO A 42 21.41 8.95 31.64
CA PRO A 42 19.99 8.68 31.70
C PRO A 42 19.71 7.19 31.91
N VAL A 43 18.76 6.89 32.79
CA VAL A 43 18.31 5.52 33.11
C VAL A 43 16.80 5.40 32.90
N PRO A 44 16.24 4.18 32.82
CA PRO A 44 14.79 3.99 32.79
C PRO A 44 14.08 4.73 33.92
N GLY A 45 13.05 5.51 33.58
CA GLY A 45 12.30 6.39 34.48
C GLY A 45 12.53 7.88 34.23
N ASP A 46 13.62 8.26 33.58
CA ASP A 46 13.97 9.65 33.27
C ASP A 46 13.18 10.26 32.10
N VAL A 47 13.37 11.55 31.87
CA VAL A 47 12.86 12.27 30.70
C VAL A 47 14.05 12.75 29.88
N VAL A 48 14.27 12.18 28.69
CA VAL A 48 15.46 12.41 27.88
C VAL A 48 15.12 13.20 26.63
N THR A 49 15.85 14.30 26.39
CA THR A 49 15.78 15.09 25.16
C THR A 49 17.14 15.12 24.45
N ILE A 50 17.17 14.70 23.18
CA ILE A 50 18.37 14.59 22.36
C ILE A 50 18.34 15.70 21.30
N ASN A 51 19.11 16.75 21.54
CA ASN A 51 19.29 17.90 20.63
C ASN A 51 20.58 17.79 19.79
N HIS A 52 21.49 16.90 20.17
CA HIS A 52 22.77 16.66 19.52
C HIS A 52 22.82 15.24 18.92
N THR A 53 23.95 14.87 18.30
CA THR A 53 24.18 13.48 17.87
C THR A 53 24.67 12.65 19.06
N VAL A 54 23.88 11.65 19.45
CA VAL A 54 24.22 10.66 20.47
C VAL A 54 24.43 9.31 19.81
N THR A 55 25.63 8.74 19.99
CA THR A 55 25.93 7.36 19.59
C THR A 55 25.56 6.40 20.71
N MET A 56 24.73 5.41 20.41
CA MET A 56 24.42 4.29 21.31
C MET A 56 25.63 3.37 21.40
N ASP A 57 26.35 3.43 22.51
CA ASP A 57 27.40 2.46 22.90
C ASP A 57 26.83 1.30 23.73
N THR A 58 25.52 1.31 23.99
CA THR A 58 24.72 0.23 24.58
C THR A 58 23.34 0.18 23.92
N SER A 59 22.71 -1.00 23.86
CA SER A 59 21.29 -1.09 23.51
C SER A 59 20.45 -0.42 24.59
N LEU A 60 19.31 0.13 24.19
CA LEU A 60 18.41 0.87 25.07
C LEU A 60 17.16 0.05 25.35
N ALA A 61 16.88 -0.20 26.62
CA ALA A 61 15.62 -0.80 27.07
C ALA A 61 14.95 0.16 28.05
N TYR A 62 13.69 0.50 27.78
CA TYR A 62 13.01 1.59 28.47
C TYR A 62 11.64 1.16 28.96
N THR A 63 11.45 1.13 30.28
CA THR A 63 10.24 0.59 30.94
C THR A 63 9.33 1.68 31.52
N SER A 64 9.82 2.91 31.66
CA SER A 64 9.06 4.09 32.09
C SER A 64 9.83 5.36 31.74
N GLY A 65 9.15 6.52 31.60
CA GLY A 65 9.74 7.82 31.28
C GLY A 65 9.58 8.21 29.81
N SER A 66 10.48 9.05 29.27
CA SER A 66 10.50 9.34 27.83
C SER A 66 11.90 9.47 27.22
N ILE A 67 12.00 9.14 25.92
CA ILE A 67 13.11 9.54 25.05
C ILE A 67 12.52 10.35 23.89
N THR A 68 12.99 11.58 23.72
CA THR A 68 12.66 12.46 22.59
C THR A 68 13.91 12.79 21.81
N VAL A 69 13.98 12.37 20.55
CA VAL A 69 14.96 12.88 19.58
C VAL A 69 14.39 14.16 19.01
N ALA A 70 14.96 15.31 19.34
CA ALA A 70 14.47 16.60 18.88
C ALA A 70 14.78 16.82 17.39
N SER A 71 14.14 17.82 16.79
CA SER A 71 14.49 18.25 15.44
C SER A 71 15.95 18.70 15.39
N GLY A 72 16.71 18.18 14.43
CA GLY A 72 18.17 18.35 14.33
C GLY A 72 19.01 17.44 15.23
N GLY A 73 18.40 16.75 16.20
CA GLY A 73 19.04 15.72 17.00
C GLY A 73 19.15 14.39 16.28
N ALA A 74 20.10 13.55 16.72
CA ALA A 74 20.25 12.21 16.18
C ALA A 74 20.58 11.18 17.27
N LEU A 75 19.96 10.01 17.20
CA LEU A 75 20.27 8.84 18.03
C LEU A 75 20.73 7.72 17.10
N VAL A 76 22.03 7.43 17.11
CA VAL A 76 22.64 6.55 16.11
C VAL A 76 23.30 5.35 16.75
N GLN A 77 23.16 4.17 16.16
CA GLN A 77 23.89 2.98 16.59
C GLN A 77 25.39 3.09 16.29
N ASP A 78 26.21 2.42 17.09
CA ASP A 78 27.63 2.22 16.77
C ASP A 78 27.86 1.04 15.80
N ALA A 79 29.13 0.72 15.54
CA ALA A 79 29.54 -0.30 14.57
C ALA A 79 29.08 -1.74 14.92
N PHE A 80 28.63 -2.01 16.14
CA PHE A 80 28.20 -3.35 16.56
C PHE A 80 26.70 -3.57 16.39
N GLY A 81 25.95 -2.54 15.98
CA GLY A 81 24.50 -2.56 15.90
C GLY A 81 23.85 -2.44 17.28
N ARG A 82 22.79 -1.64 17.39
CA ARG A 82 22.17 -1.33 18.69
C ARG A 82 20.67 -1.40 18.60
N ASP A 83 20.08 -1.96 19.64
CA ASP A 83 18.64 -2.22 19.68
C ASP A 83 17.94 -1.21 20.60
N ILE A 84 16.69 -0.90 20.30
CA ILE A 84 15.81 -0.06 21.10
C ILE A 84 14.59 -0.90 21.50
N TRP A 85 14.27 -0.94 22.79
CA TRP A 85 13.11 -1.64 23.32
C TRP A 85 12.27 -0.70 24.18
N VAL A 86 11.03 -0.42 23.73
CA VAL A 86 10.03 0.32 24.49
C VAL A 86 9.11 -0.69 25.19
N ASN A 87 9.19 -0.78 26.51
CA ASN A 87 8.63 -1.88 27.30
C ASN A 87 8.02 -1.43 28.64
N GLY A 88 7.05 -0.53 28.59
CA GLY A 88 6.17 -0.32 29.73
C GLY A 88 5.11 0.74 29.49
N PRO A 89 4.00 0.70 30.24
CA PRO A 89 2.86 1.57 29.98
C PRO A 89 3.18 3.07 30.18
N GLY A 90 4.21 3.37 30.98
CA GLY A 90 4.71 4.74 31.18
C GLY A 90 5.93 5.09 30.33
N ALA A 91 6.37 4.22 29.41
CA ALA A 91 7.48 4.49 28.51
C ALA A 91 6.98 5.18 27.23
N SER A 92 7.74 6.15 26.73
CA SER A 92 7.42 6.83 25.48
C SER A 92 8.68 7.09 24.66
N PHE A 93 8.58 6.89 23.35
CA PHE A 93 9.63 7.22 22.39
C PHE A 93 9.08 8.13 21.29
N THR A 94 9.65 9.32 21.18
CA THR A 94 9.27 10.30 20.15
C THR A 94 10.49 10.63 19.29
N ASN A 95 10.41 10.36 17.99
CA ASN A 95 11.42 10.78 17.04
C ASN A 95 10.96 11.98 16.21
N ASN A 96 11.63 13.12 16.39
CA ASN A 96 11.52 14.31 15.52
C ASN A 96 12.82 14.62 14.76
N GLY A 97 13.83 13.74 14.85
CA GLY A 97 15.13 13.88 14.21
C GLY A 97 15.54 12.65 13.42
N SER A 98 16.76 12.17 13.60
CA SER A 98 17.26 10.97 12.93
C SER A 98 17.54 9.84 13.92
N VAL A 99 16.97 8.66 13.70
CA VAL A 99 17.29 7.45 14.47
C VAL A 99 17.90 6.39 13.55
N THR A 100 19.01 5.80 13.98
CA THR A 100 19.51 4.56 13.38
C THR A 100 19.68 3.49 14.44
N ALA A 101 19.12 2.31 14.19
CA ALA A 101 19.16 1.17 15.10
C ALA A 101 19.26 -0.13 14.29
N ARG A 102 19.56 -1.25 14.93
CA ARG A 102 19.48 -2.56 14.31
C ARG A 102 18.05 -3.06 14.43
N TYR A 103 17.56 -3.22 15.66
CA TYR A 103 16.18 -3.62 15.92
C TYR A 103 15.45 -2.63 16.80
N ILE A 104 14.17 -2.42 16.52
CA ILE A 104 13.25 -1.68 17.41
C ILE A 104 12.10 -2.60 17.81
N LEU A 105 11.94 -2.81 19.10
CA LEU A 105 10.85 -3.59 19.68
C LEU A 105 9.93 -2.66 20.46
N LEU A 106 8.64 -2.64 20.10
CA LEU A 106 7.62 -1.83 20.76
C LEU A 106 6.65 -2.77 21.48
N SER A 107 6.91 -3.09 22.74
CA SER A 107 6.13 -4.07 23.51
C SER A 107 5.04 -3.43 24.38
N SER A 108 5.28 -2.24 24.93
CA SER A 108 4.33 -1.51 25.76
C SER A 108 4.76 -0.05 25.86
N GLY A 109 3.80 0.89 25.90
CA GLY A 109 4.06 2.33 25.97
C GLY A 109 3.53 3.08 24.75
N SER A 110 4.15 4.20 24.42
CA SER A 110 3.81 5.00 23.23
C SER A 110 5.01 5.21 22.30
N PHE A 111 4.72 5.31 21.01
CA PHE A 111 5.72 5.52 19.98
C PHE A 111 5.20 6.45 18.89
N THR A 112 5.97 7.49 18.59
CA THR A 112 5.69 8.44 17.50
C THR A 112 6.95 8.70 16.69
N ASN A 113 6.84 8.57 15.37
CA ASN A 113 7.85 9.02 14.42
C ASN A 113 7.31 10.19 13.59
N THR A 114 8.03 11.31 13.56
CA THR A 114 7.75 12.48 12.70
C THR A 114 8.91 12.82 11.77
N ALA A 115 9.98 12.02 11.78
CA ALA A 115 11.17 12.22 10.98
C ALA A 115 11.75 10.87 10.52
N THR A 116 13.07 10.71 10.44
CA THR A 116 13.68 9.53 9.79
C THR A 116 14.08 8.45 10.79
N ILE A 117 13.70 7.20 10.51
CA ILE A 117 14.18 6.00 11.20
C ILE A 117 14.74 5.02 10.16
N ASN A 118 16.00 4.63 10.35
CA ASN A 118 16.62 3.53 9.63
C ASN A 118 16.88 2.38 10.61
N ALA A 119 16.26 1.23 10.35
CA ALA A 119 16.48 0.04 11.15
C ALA A 119 16.47 -1.22 10.28
N SER A 120 17.09 -2.29 10.75
CA SER A 120 16.95 -3.59 10.08
C SER A 120 15.53 -4.11 10.24
N ALA A 121 14.99 -4.11 11.46
CA ALA A 121 13.61 -4.55 11.67
C ALA A 121 12.90 -3.81 12.79
N ILE A 122 11.56 -3.75 12.67
CA ILE A 122 10.66 -3.31 13.74
C ILE A 122 9.65 -4.41 14.02
N ALA A 123 9.44 -4.68 15.31
CA ALA A 123 8.32 -5.46 15.81
C ALA A 123 7.42 -4.56 16.66
N ASN A 124 6.16 -4.41 16.24
CA ASN A 124 5.18 -3.56 16.90
C ASN A 124 4.09 -4.39 17.59
N TYR A 125 3.88 -4.18 18.88
CA TYR A 125 2.80 -4.76 19.70
C TYR A 125 1.94 -3.68 20.37
N ILE A 126 2.12 -2.41 19.99
CA ILE A 126 1.41 -1.26 20.57
C ILE A 126 0.71 -0.46 19.48
N MET A 127 0.12 0.67 19.87
CA MET A 127 -0.26 1.70 18.92
C MET A 127 0.95 2.56 18.56
N ALA A 128 1.51 2.34 17.37
CA ALA A 128 2.62 3.09 16.80
C ALA A 128 2.14 4.05 15.72
N ALA A 129 2.63 5.29 15.75
CA ALA A 129 2.29 6.32 14.78
C ALA A 129 3.50 6.75 13.94
N ASN A 130 3.38 6.66 12.62
CA ASN A 130 4.23 7.36 11.67
C ASN A 130 3.45 8.59 11.17
N SER A 131 3.97 9.79 11.43
CA SER A 131 3.32 11.04 11.03
C SER A 131 3.62 11.38 9.57
N VAL A 132 3.00 12.43 9.03
CA VAL A 132 3.14 12.83 7.61
C VAL A 132 4.60 13.04 7.18
N SER A 133 5.42 13.65 8.03
CA SER A 133 6.86 13.84 7.78
C SER A 133 7.72 12.63 8.19
N GLY A 134 7.10 11.59 8.75
CA GLY A 134 7.76 10.40 9.24
C GLY A 134 8.16 9.46 8.11
N ALA A 135 9.40 8.99 8.13
CA ALA A 135 9.95 8.07 7.17
C ALA A 135 10.60 6.87 7.88
N PHE A 136 10.21 5.67 7.46
CA PHE A 136 10.86 4.42 7.84
C PHE A 136 11.65 3.83 6.68
N SER A 137 12.79 3.24 7.00
CA SER A 137 13.65 2.47 6.09
C SER A 137 14.02 1.17 6.79
N LEU A 138 13.32 0.09 6.44
CA LEU A 138 13.28 -1.18 7.17
C LEU A 138 13.53 -2.38 6.25
N ASP A 139 14.33 -3.36 6.68
CA ASP A 139 14.33 -4.66 5.98
C ASP A 139 13.01 -5.39 6.26
N SER A 140 12.60 -5.46 7.53
CA SER A 140 11.38 -6.15 7.94
C SER A 140 10.49 -5.34 8.88
N LEU A 141 9.18 -5.41 8.65
CA LEU A 141 8.15 -4.90 9.56
C LEU A 141 7.24 -6.04 10.02
N TYR A 142 7.22 -6.30 11.32
CA TYR A 142 6.23 -7.17 11.97
C TYR A 142 5.26 -6.30 12.77
N ASN A 143 3.97 -6.39 12.48
CA ASN A 143 2.91 -5.70 13.21
C ASN A 143 1.97 -6.69 13.88
N ASP A 144 1.80 -6.58 15.18
CA ASP A 144 0.88 -7.35 16.05
C ASP A 144 0.26 -6.42 17.10
N GLY A 145 0.03 -5.18 16.68
CA GLY A 145 -0.69 -4.12 17.37
C GLY A 145 -1.34 -3.20 16.34
N VAL A 146 -1.38 -1.89 16.62
CA VAL A 146 -1.91 -0.90 15.67
C VAL A 146 -0.77 -0.09 15.06
N PHE A 147 -0.60 -0.15 13.74
CA PHE A 147 0.36 0.68 13.02
C PHE A 147 -0.35 1.70 12.13
N ASN A 148 -0.25 2.98 12.49
CA ASN A 148 -0.84 4.08 11.73
C ASN A 148 0.24 4.79 10.90
N ASN A 149 0.21 4.61 9.58
CA ASN A 149 1.15 5.25 8.66
C ASN A 149 0.55 6.46 7.95
N ASN A 150 0.99 7.67 8.27
CA ASN A 150 0.65 8.88 7.51
C ASN A 150 1.80 9.38 6.61
N GLY A 151 3.00 8.82 6.78
CA GLY A 151 4.20 9.20 6.04
C GLY A 151 4.63 8.12 5.07
N VAL A 152 5.94 7.86 5.01
CA VAL A 152 6.53 6.87 4.09
C VAL A 152 7.10 5.70 4.88
N VAL A 153 6.78 4.47 4.47
CA VAL A 153 7.43 3.25 4.93
C VAL A 153 8.08 2.58 3.74
N ASN A 154 9.41 2.62 3.69
CA ASN A 154 10.19 1.80 2.78
C ASN A 154 10.52 0.50 3.51
N VAL A 155 9.97 -0.62 3.05
CA VAL A 155 10.15 -1.94 3.66
C VAL A 155 10.38 -3.01 2.62
N ARG A 156 11.27 -3.98 2.88
CA ARG A 156 11.44 -5.13 1.99
C ARG A 156 10.39 -6.21 2.26
N THR A 157 10.24 -6.65 3.50
CA THR A 157 9.25 -7.67 3.88
C THR A 157 8.34 -7.20 5.00
N PHE A 158 7.06 -7.53 4.88
CA PHE A 158 6.03 -6.99 5.75
C PHE A 158 5.04 -8.07 6.18
N TYR A 159 4.82 -8.22 7.49
CA TYR A 159 3.82 -9.09 8.07
C TYR A 159 2.90 -8.30 9.02
N ASN A 160 1.61 -8.30 8.74
CA ASN A 160 0.58 -7.72 9.62
C ASN A 160 -0.30 -8.80 10.22
N ASN A 161 -0.30 -8.91 11.54
CA ASN A 161 -1.12 -9.84 12.31
C ASN A 161 -2.35 -9.18 12.94
N ASP A 162 -2.34 -7.86 13.09
CA ASP A 162 -3.40 -7.09 13.76
C ASP A 162 -3.84 -5.91 12.87
N VAL A 163 -3.82 -4.66 13.33
CA VAL A 163 -4.34 -3.53 12.54
C VAL A 163 -3.22 -2.71 11.92
N LEU A 164 -3.25 -2.56 10.60
CA LEU A 164 -2.43 -1.58 9.90
C LEU A 164 -3.29 -0.63 9.07
N ASN A 165 -3.18 0.66 9.38
CA ASN A 165 -3.83 1.73 8.64
C ASN A 165 -2.79 2.52 7.85
N ASN A 166 -2.86 2.44 6.52
CA ASN A 166 -2.03 3.21 5.62
C ASN A 166 -2.80 4.42 5.08
N TYR A 167 -2.42 5.61 5.52
CA TYR A 167 -2.86 6.92 5.04
C TYR A 167 -1.79 7.60 4.16
N GLY A 168 -0.58 7.03 4.11
CA GLY A 168 0.56 7.55 3.37
C GLY A 168 1.03 6.59 2.28
N THR A 169 2.33 6.31 2.22
CA THR A 169 2.93 5.40 1.24
C THR A 169 3.64 4.23 1.91
N ILE A 170 3.39 3.02 1.42
CA ILE A 170 4.17 1.81 1.72
C ILE A 170 4.76 1.29 0.40
N GLN A 171 6.07 1.14 0.34
CA GLN A 171 6.80 0.73 -0.86
C GLN A 171 8.13 0.04 -0.49
N GLY A 172 8.87 -0.43 -1.50
CA GLY A 172 10.22 -0.96 -1.31
C GLY A 172 11.31 0.12 -1.30
N PHE A 173 12.53 -0.28 -0.97
CA PHE A 173 13.70 0.63 -1.03
C PHE A 173 14.03 1.12 -2.43
N THR A 174 13.88 0.27 -3.44
CA THR A 174 14.17 0.60 -4.84
C THR A 174 12.88 0.91 -5.60
N THR A 175 11.86 0.05 -5.47
CA THR A 175 10.58 0.22 -6.17
C THR A 175 9.38 -0.34 -5.40
N ILE A 176 9.44 -1.59 -4.92
CA ILE A 176 8.28 -2.32 -4.38
C ILE A 176 8.65 -3.18 -3.16
N VAL A 177 7.69 -3.38 -2.25
CA VAL A 177 7.83 -4.35 -1.16
C VAL A 177 7.99 -5.73 -1.78
N ASP A 178 9.01 -6.50 -1.40
CA ASP A 178 9.29 -7.82 -1.97
C ASP A 178 8.16 -8.80 -1.63
N SER A 179 7.81 -8.90 -0.35
CA SER A 179 6.71 -9.76 0.08
C SER A 179 5.94 -9.15 1.23
N MET A 180 4.62 -9.08 1.07
CA MET A 180 3.70 -8.74 2.14
C MET A 180 2.71 -9.85 2.44
N TYR A 181 2.44 -10.04 3.73
CA TYR A 181 1.41 -10.93 4.23
C TYR A 181 0.53 -10.20 5.25
N ASN A 182 -0.78 -10.17 4.99
CA ASN A 182 -1.77 -9.62 5.90
C ASN A 182 -2.62 -10.74 6.53
N ASN A 183 -2.41 -11.05 7.79
CA ASN A 183 -3.24 -11.94 8.60
C ASN A 183 -4.27 -11.20 9.48
N GLY A 184 -4.14 -9.87 9.61
CA GLY A 184 -5.02 -9.03 10.40
C GLY A 184 -5.97 -8.17 9.55
N THR A 185 -6.19 -6.93 9.97
CA THR A 185 -6.93 -5.92 9.21
C THR A 185 -5.96 -4.94 8.58
N PHE A 186 -6.02 -4.80 7.26
CA PHE A 186 -5.25 -3.83 6.50
C PHE A 186 -6.18 -2.84 5.81
N LEU A 187 -5.95 -1.55 6.03
CA LEU A 187 -6.62 -0.45 5.34
C LEU A 187 -5.59 0.33 4.52
N ASN A 188 -5.77 0.38 3.20
CA ASN A 188 -5.15 1.39 2.34
C ASN A 188 -6.16 2.51 2.10
N ASP A 189 -6.03 3.64 2.78
CA ASP A 189 -7.06 4.68 2.77
C ASP A 189 -7.06 5.52 1.49
N ALA A 190 -8.07 6.39 1.34
CA ALA A 190 -8.16 7.31 0.22
C ALA A 190 -6.90 8.20 0.11
N GLY A 191 -6.29 8.23 -1.08
CA GLY A 191 -5.04 8.95 -1.33
C GLY A 191 -3.76 8.20 -0.91
N ALA A 192 -3.89 7.08 -0.19
CA ALA A 192 -2.76 6.26 0.20
C ALA A 192 -2.27 5.37 -0.96
N THR A 193 -0.99 5.00 -0.90
CA THR A 193 -0.33 4.16 -1.91
C THR A 193 0.31 2.94 -1.26
N LEU A 194 0.11 1.78 -1.88
CA LEU A 194 0.85 0.55 -1.58
C LEU A 194 1.43 -0.03 -2.87
N LEU A 195 2.75 -0.25 -2.87
CA LEU A 195 3.49 -0.87 -3.96
C LEU A 195 4.19 -2.13 -3.46
N ALA A 196 3.85 -3.28 -4.02
CA ALA A 196 4.40 -4.57 -3.64
C ALA A 196 4.56 -5.50 -4.84
N ASP A 197 5.53 -6.40 -4.75
CA ASP A 197 5.68 -7.52 -5.67
C ASP A 197 4.65 -8.59 -5.30
N SER A 198 4.82 -9.23 -4.15
CA SER A 198 3.92 -10.30 -3.70
C SER A 198 2.99 -9.84 -2.58
N CYS A 199 1.67 -9.92 -2.81
CA CYS A 199 0.61 -9.54 -1.88
C CYS A 199 -0.23 -10.73 -1.46
N THR A 200 -0.06 -11.21 -0.22
CA THR A 200 -0.92 -12.24 0.35
C THR A 200 -1.87 -11.65 1.39
N ASN A 201 -3.17 -11.85 1.19
CA ASN A 201 -4.20 -11.49 2.17
C ASN A 201 -4.81 -12.75 2.79
N GLY A 202 -4.47 -13.01 4.05
CA GLY A 202 -5.03 -14.05 4.91
C GLY A 202 -6.34 -13.69 5.61
N ASN A 203 -6.66 -12.39 5.74
CA ASN A 203 -7.81 -11.93 6.51
C ASN A 203 -8.48 -10.70 5.85
N THR A 204 -8.60 -9.55 6.52
CA THR A 204 -9.38 -8.43 6.00
C THR A 204 -8.47 -7.39 5.35
N PHE A 205 -8.73 -7.08 4.09
CA PHE A 205 -8.01 -6.08 3.32
C PHE A 205 -9.00 -5.13 2.64
N THR A 206 -8.90 -3.83 2.94
CA THR A 206 -9.69 -2.79 2.29
C THR A 206 -8.79 -1.81 1.55
N ASN A 207 -9.04 -1.62 0.27
CA ASN A 207 -8.37 -0.62 -0.56
C ASN A 207 -9.33 0.50 -0.98
N ASN A 208 -9.14 1.69 -0.42
CA ASN A 208 -9.78 2.94 -0.85
C ASN A 208 -8.82 3.83 -1.66
N GLY A 209 -7.53 3.46 -1.73
CA GLY A 209 -6.47 4.23 -2.38
C GLY A 209 -5.95 3.57 -3.66
N TYR A 210 -4.63 3.65 -3.85
CA TYR A 210 -3.93 3.05 -4.98
C TYR A 210 -3.10 1.85 -4.52
N ILE A 211 -3.28 0.71 -5.18
CA ILE A 211 -2.46 -0.50 -4.98
C ILE A 211 -1.89 -0.97 -6.30
N SER A 212 -0.63 -1.38 -6.28
CA SER A 212 -0.02 -2.19 -7.32
C SER A 212 0.69 -3.39 -6.68
N CYS A 213 0.21 -4.59 -7.00
CA CYS A 213 0.73 -5.87 -6.50
C CYS A 213 1.04 -6.80 -7.69
N TYR A 214 2.29 -7.14 -7.96
CA TYR A 214 2.60 -8.01 -9.11
C TYR A 214 1.97 -9.41 -9.01
N GLN A 215 2.03 -10.04 -7.83
CA GLN A 215 1.37 -11.31 -7.53
C GLN A 215 0.39 -11.14 -6.37
N VAL A 216 -0.83 -11.61 -6.54
CA VAL A 216 -1.88 -11.50 -5.52
C VAL A 216 -2.39 -12.88 -5.13
N THR A 217 -2.36 -13.17 -3.84
CA THR A 217 -3.06 -14.33 -3.25
C THR A 217 -4.06 -13.85 -2.21
N ASN A 218 -5.35 -14.04 -2.46
CA ASN A 218 -6.40 -13.74 -1.49
C ASN A 218 -6.96 -15.02 -0.87
N LEU A 219 -6.73 -15.22 0.41
CA LEU A 219 -7.30 -16.30 1.23
C LEU A 219 -8.47 -15.79 2.10
N GLY A 220 -8.50 -14.47 2.38
CA GLY A 220 -9.48 -13.83 3.26
C GLY A 220 -10.52 -13.00 2.51
N THR A 221 -10.92 -11.87 3.11
CA THR A 221 -11.82 -10.89 2.50
C THR A 221 -11.03 -9.70 1.97
N PHE A 222 -11.11 -9.45 0.67
CA PHE A 222 -10.50 -8.32 0.00
C PHE A 222 -11.57 -7.43 -0.62
N THR A 223 -11.58 -6.14 -0.29
CA THR A 223 -12.44 -5.14 -0.90
C THR A 223 -11.59 -4.10 -1.63
N ASN A 224 -11.73 -4.03 -2.95
CA ASN A 224 -11.16 -2.97 -3.78
C ASN A 224 -12.22 -1.91 -4.08
N ALA A 225 -12.17 -0.79 -3.37
CA ALA A 225 -13.07 0.35 -3.55
C ALA A 225 -12.51 1.46 -4.47
N ASN A 226 -11.30 1.30 -4.98
CA ASN A 226 -10.65 2.25 -5.89
C ASN A 226 -9.75 1.49 -6.89
N TYR A 227 -8.47 1.84 -7.01
CA TYR A 227 -7.59 1.26 -8.02
C TYR A 227 -6.72 0.14 -7.45
N MET A 228 -6.74 -1.01 -8.13
CA MET A 228 -5.82 -2.12 -7.92
C MET A 228 -5.23 -2.59 -9.25
N GLY A 229 -3.90 -2.46 -9.37
CA GLY A 229 -3.10 -3.04 -10.44
C GLY A 229 -2.48 -4.38 -10.03
N PHE A 230 -2.42 -5.34 -10.95
CA PHE A 230 -1.73 -6.61 -10.70
C PHE A 230 -1.09 -7.27 -11.93
N GLY A 231 -0.18 -8.21 -11.69
CA GLY A 231 0.30 -9.17 -12.70
C GLY A 231 -0.64 -10.36 -12.72
N ASP A 232 -0.48 -11.29 -11.77
CA ASP A 232 -1.36 -12.46 -11.62
C ASP A 232 -2.13 -12.43 -10.29
N MET A 233 -3.35 -12.96 -10.30
CA MET A 233 -4.18 -13.07 -9.10
C MET A 233 -4.74 -14.48 -8.92
N THR A 234 -4.62 -14.99 -7.69
CA THR A 234 -5.36 -16.17 -7.23
C THR A 234 -6.26 -15.79 -6.06
N ASN A 235 -7.56 -16.03 -6.21
CA ASN A 235 -8.57 -15.79 -5.18
C ASN A 235 -9.12 -17.12 -4.64
N PHE A 236 -8.79 -17.46 -3.40
CA PHE A 236 -9.39 -18.55 -2.63
C PHE A 236 -10.49 -18.06 -1.69
N GLY A 237 -10.45 -16.79 -1.30
CA GLY A 237 -11.39 -16.17 -0.36
C GLY A 237 -12.52 -15.40 -1.04
N THR A 238 -12.93 -14.30 -0.43
CA THR A 238 -13.91 -13.36 -0.97
C THR A 238 -13.22 -12.12 -1.51
N PHE A 239 -13.38 -11.82 -2.79
CA PHE A 239 -12.89 -10.60 -3.42
C PHE A 239 -14.07 -9.77 -3.91
N THR A 240 -14.12 -8.48 -3.56
CA THR A 240 -15.14 -7.55 -4.05
C THR A 240 -14.47 -6.37 -4.73
N ASN A 241 -14.72 -6.21 -6.03
CA ASN A 241 -14.34 -5.05 -6.81
C ASN A 241 -15.50 -4.05 -6.89
N GLN A 242 -15.28 -2.81 -6.46
CA GLN A 242 -16.26 -1.72 -6.52
C GLN A 242 -15.83 -0.58 -7.45
N ASP A 243 -14.59 -0.60 -7.94
CA ASP A 243 -14.07 0.38 -8.90
C ASP A 243 -13.17 -0.34 -9.93
N SER A 244 -11.85 -0.20 -9.87
CA SER A 244 -10.94 -0.59 -10.94
C SER A 244 -10.01 -1.71 -10.53
N LEU A 245 -10.13 -2.86 -11.17
CA LEU A 245 -9.20 -3.98 -11.08
C LEU A 245 -8.55 -4.20 -12.45
N ILE A 246 -7.25 -3.92 -12.57
CA ILE A 246 -6.53 -3.95 -13.85
C ILE A 246 -5.32 -4.88 -13.76
N GLY A 247 -5.29 -5.91 -14.59
CA GLY A 247 -4.31 -6.98 -14.56
C GLY A 247 -3.55 -7.15 -15.87
N GLY A 248 -2.22 -7.28 -15.80
CA GLY A 248 -1.39 -7.67 -16.95
C GLY A 248 -1.34 -9.18 -17.21
N GLY A 249 -1.78 -9.99 -16.25
CA GLY A 249 -1.74 -11.45 -16.30
C GLY A 249 -3.12 -12.08 -16.10
N SER A 250 -3.13 -13.27 -15.51
CA SER A 250 -4.32 -14.10 -15.35
C SER A 250 -4.98 -13.96 -13.98
N VAL A 251 -6.27 -14.27 -13.93
CA VAL A 251 -7.03 -14.39 -12.68
C VAL A 251 -7.54 -15.81 -12.54
N THR A 252 -7.17 -16.46 -11.45
CA THR A 252 -7.75 -17.73 -11.01
C THR A 252 -8.65 -17.49 -9.82
N ASN A 253 -9.94 -17.72 -9.98
CA ASN A 253 -10.95 -17.64 -8.94
C ASN A 253 -11.38 -19.05 -8.48
N MET A 254 -11.06 -19.37 -7.24
CA MET A 254 -11.47 -20.59 -6.53
C MET A 254 -12.44 -20.32 -5.36
N GLY A 255 -12.61 -19.05 -4.98
CA GLY A 255 -13.55 -18.58 -3.97
C GLY A 255 -14.68 -17.73 -4.57
N ALA A 256 -15.12 -16.70 -3.84
CA ALA A 256 -16.13 -15.77 -4.32
C ALA A 256 -15.48 -14.50 -4.87
N MET A 257 -15.77 -14.12 -6.11
CA MET A 257 -15.34 -12.86 -6.70
C MET A 257 -16.55 -12.08 -7.21
N ASN A 258 -16.72 -10.84 -6.73
CA ASN A 258 -17.82 -9.96 -7.11
C ASN A 258 -17.28 -8.72 -7.81
N ASN A 259 -17.77 -8.45 -9.01
CA ASN A 259 -17.56 -7.20 -9.73
C ASN A 259 -18.86 -6.39 -9.66
N ASN A 260 -18.91 -5.37 -8.81
CA ASN A 260 -20.14 -4.63 -8.55
C ASN A 260 -20.55 -3.76 -9.74
N ALA A 261 -21.83 -3.35 -9.75
CA ALA A 261 -22.34 -2.39 -10.72
C ALA A 261 -21.48 -1.10 -10.76
N GLY A 262 -21.09 -0.69 -11.96
CA GLY A 262 -20.20 0.47 -12.19
C GLY A 262 -18.71 0.17 -12.05
N ALA A 263 -18.33 -0.99 -11.50
CA ALA A 263 -16.94 -1.42 -11.41
C ALA A 263 -16.45 -2.02 -12.74
N ARG A 264 -15.13 -2.02 -12.93
CA ARG A 264 -14.44 -2.59 -14.10
C ARG A 264 -13.35 -3.57 -13.69
N ILE A 265 -13.30 -4.68 -14.41
CA ILE A 265 -12.18 -5.62 -14.44
C ILE A 265 -11.62 -5.59 -15.87
N ASN A 266 -10.33 -5.35 -16.02
CA ASN A 266 -9.64 -5.52 -17.30
C ASN A 266 -8.41 -6.39 -17.06
N ILE A 267 -8.34 -7.54 -17.73
CA ILE A 267 -7.22 -8.46 -17.63
C ILE A 267 -6.69 -8.78 -19.01
N ALA A 268 -5.36 -8.82 -19.16
CA ALA A 268 -4.75 -9.02 -20.47
C ALA A 268 -4.72 -10.48 -20.92
N ILE A 269 -4.73 -11.45 -20.00
CA ILE A 269 -4.66 -12.89 -20.31
C ILE A 269 -6.02 -13.52 -20.01
N SER A 270 -6.07 -14.54 -19.14
CA SER A 270 -7.23 -15.41 -19.03
C SER A 270 -7.88 -15.34 -17.64
N PHE A 271 -9.19 -15.52 -17.62
CA PHE A 271 -9.98 -15.69 -16.40
C PHE A 271 -10.38 -17.16 -16.24
N LEU A 272 -10.08 -17.74 -15.07
CA LEU A 272 -10.48 -19.08 -14.70
C LEU A 272 -11.35 -19.05 -13.45
N ASN A 273 -12.62 -19.44 -13.57
CA ASN A 273 -13.55 -19.64 -12.46
C ASN A 273 -13.75 -21.13 -12.19
N TYR A 274 -13.11 -21.65 -11.15
CA TYR A 274 -13.03 -23.08 -10.91
C TYR A 274 -12.67 -23.43 -9.48
N ASP A 275 -13.30 -24.45 -8.93
CA ASP A 275 -12.84 -25.14 -7.72
C ASP A 275 -13.38 -26.58 -7.73
N ILE A 276 -12.49 -27.57 -7.92
CA ILE A 276 -12.88 -29.00 -7.84
C ILE A 276 -12.94 -29.55 -6.43
N ILE A 277 -12.37 -28.87 -5.45
CA ILE A 277 -12.23 -29.44 -4.12
C ILE A 277 -13.47 -29.11 -3.30
N ASN A 278 -13.81 -27.82 -3.19
CA ASN A 278 -14.93 -27.38 -2.34
C ASN A 278 -16.16 -26.94 -3.15
N ASN A 279 -16.01 -26.79 -4.47
CA ASN A 279 -17.05 -26.29 -5.37
C ASN A 279 -17.57 -24.90 -4.94
N THR A 280 -16.69 -24.04 -4.41
CA THR A 280 -17.05 -22.71 -3.89
C THR A 280 -16.84 -21.56 -4.87
N ALA A 281 -16.29 -21.84 -6.06
CA ALA A 281 -15.96 -20.81 -7.04
C ALA A 281 -17.23 -20.12 -7.58
N THR A 282 -17.41 -18.84 -7.24
CA THR A 282 -18.48 -17.99 -7.78
C THR A 282 -17.92 -16.69 -8.34
N PHE A 283 -18.45 -16.29 -9.49
CA PHE A 283 -18.18 -14.97 -10.07
C PHE A 283 -19.48 -14.20 -10.30
N THR A 284 -19.59 -13.00 -9.73
CA THR A 284 -20.72 -12.09 -9.95
C THR A 284 -20.30 -10.95 -10.86
N ALA A 285 -20.84 -10.91 -12.07
CA ALA A 285 -20.59 -9.90 -13.10
C ALA A 285 -21.71 -8.87 -13.13
N ASP A 286 -21.76 -7.97 -12.13
CA ASP A 286 -22.67 -6.81 -12.16
C ASP A 286 -22.03 -5.57 -12.79
N GLY A 287 -20.69 -5.53 -12.83
CA GLY A 287 -19.89 -4.55 -13.55
C GLY A 287 -19.40 -5.04 -14.90
N ARG A 288 -18.50 -4.28 -15.51
CA ARG A 288 -17.87 -4.61 -16.81
C ARG A 288 -16.60 -5.45 -16.59
N MET A 289 -16.43 -6.49 -17.38
CA MET A 289 -15.21 -7.30 -17.43
C MET A 289 -14.71 -7.45 -18.85
N GLU A 290 -13.43 -7.13 -19.07
CA GLU A 290 -12.72 -7.33 -20.34
C GLU A 290 -11.57 -8.32 -20.13
N ILE A 291 -11.49 -9.31 -21.01
CA ILE A 291 -10.51 -10.40 -20.97
C ILE A 291 -9.80 -10.41 -22.33
N GLY A 292 -8.50 -10.13 -22.31
CA GLY A 292 -7.67 -10.03 -23.52
C GLY A 292 -7.35 -11.38 -24.18
N ASP A 293 -7.58 -12.49 -23.49
CA ASP A 293 -7.42 -13.85 -24.00
C ASP A 293 -8.71 -14.65 -23.70
N SER A 294 -8.63 -15.68 -22.86
CA SER A 294 -9.67 -16.71 -22.76
C SER A 294 -10.48 -16.65 -21.46
N PHE A 295 -11.77 -16.99 -21.55
CA PHE A 295 -12.68 -17.13 -20.42
C PHE A 295 -12.99 -18.60 -20.15
N TYR A 296 -12.74 -19.06 -18.92
CA TYR A 296 -13.06 -20.42 -18.49
C TYR A 296 -13.97 -20.41 -17.28
N ASN A 297 -15.21 -20.90 -17.46
CA ASN A 297 -16.13 -21.17 -16.36
C ASN A 297 -16.36 -22.66 -16.17
N PHE A 298 -15.95 -23.17 -15.02
CA PHE A 298 -16.23 -24.54 -14.58
C PHE A 298 -17.17 -24.59 -13.37
N ASN A 299 -17.62 -23.43 -12.87
CA ASN A 299 -18.49 -23.34 -11.71
C ASN A 299 -19.59 -22.28 -11.93
N THR A 300 -19.86 -21.42 -10.95
CA THR A 300 -21.02 -20.53 -11.02
C THR A 300 -20.59 -19.12 -11.45
N VAL A 301 -21.23 -18.63 -12.50
CA VAL A 301 -21.19 -17.23 -12.93
C VAL A 301 -22.62 -16.69 -12.89
N SER A 302 -22.79 -15.51 -12.31
CA SER A 302 -24.06 -14.81 -12.26
C SER A 302 -23.87 -13.32 -12.53
N GLY A 303 -24.94 -12.58 -12.80
CA GLY A 303 -24.87 -11.13 -12.96
C GLY A 303 -26.21 -10.51 -13.31
N SER A 304 -26.29 -9.19 -13.16
CA SER A 304 -27.46 -8.38 -13.51
C SER A 304 -27.34 -7.78 -14.92
N SER A 305 -28.42 -7.17 -15.41
CA SER A 305 -28.48 -6.53 -16.74
C SER A 305 -27.60 -5.30 -16.93
N GLY A 306 -26.94 -4.82 -15.86
CA GLY A 306 -25.92 -3.76 -15.96
C GLY A 306 -24.51 -4.30 -16.16
N GLY A 307 -24.32 -5.60 -15.99
CA GLY A 307 -23.02 -6.26 -16.09
C GLY A 307 -22.72 -6.79 -17.49
N SER A 308 -21.43 -6.89 -17.80
CA SER A 308 -20.96 -7.46 -19.06
C SER A 308 -19.64 -8.20 -18.90
N ILE A 309 -19.46 -9.27 -19.66
CA ILE A 309 -18.21 -10.00 -19.81
C ILE A 309 -17.86 -10.01 -21.30
N GLN A 310 -16.66 -9.54 -21.63
CA GLN A 310 -16.09 -9.61 -22.97
C GLN A 310 -14.81 -10.44 -22.95
N CYS A 311 -14.70 -11.43 -23.85
CA CYS A 311 -13.51 -12.25 -24.04
C CYS A 311 -13.07 -12.25 -25.50
N ALA A 312 -11.76 -12.15 -25.70
CA ALA A 312 -11.18 -11.92 -27.01
C ALA A 312 -10.83 -13.21 -27.79
N ASP A 313 -10.53 -14.28 -27.08
CA ASP A 313 -10.25 -15.60 -27.66
C ASP A 313 -11.23 -16.63 -27.11
N THR A 314 -10.76 -17.76 -26.57
CA THR A 314 -11.62 -18.91 -26.29
C THR A 314 -12.61 -18.62 -25.16
N SER A 315 -13.90 -18.86 -25.41
CA SER A 315 -14.94 -18.90 -24.37
C SER A 315 -15.38 -20.34 -24.04
N PHE A 316 -15.19 -20.75 -22.79
CA PHE A 316 -15.51 -22.09 -22.33
C PHE A 316 -16.43 -22.05 -21.11
N ASN A 317 -17.57 -22.73 -21.20
CA ASN A 317 -18.49 -22.94 -20.09
C ASN A 317 -18.81 -24.43 -19.89
N SER A 318 -18.35 -25.00 -18.78
CA SER A 318 -18.82 -26.28 -18.25
C SER A 318 -19.58 -26.13 -16.92
N GLY A 319 -19.75 -24.89 -16.45
CA GLY A 319 -20.45 -24.57 -15.21
C GLY A 319 -21.88 -24.10 -15.43
N THR A 320 -22.34 -23.19 -14.57
CA THR A 320 -23.63 -22.51 -14.67
C THR A 320 -23.39 -21.03 -14.91
N MET A 321 -24.02 -20.48 -15.95
CA MET A 321 -24.15 -19.05 -16.18
C MET A 321 -25.62 -18.65 -15.98
N SER A 322 -25.88 -17.76 -15.03
CA SER A 322 -27.23 -17.36 -14.62
C SER A 322 -27.41 -15.85 -14.51
N GLY A 323 -28.65 -15.36 -14.41
CA GLY A 323 -28.93 -13.92 -14.36
C GLY A 323 -29.13 -13.33 -15.76
N SER A 324 -28.80 -12.06 -15.94
CA SER A 324 -29.20 -11.30 -17.14
C SER A 324 -28.10 -10.36 -17.68
N PHE A 325 -26.84 -10.67 -17.42
CA PHE A 325 -25.70 -9.90 -17.92
C PHE A 325 -25.45 -10.14 -19.41
N ASP A 326 -24.68 -9.25 -20.04
CA ASP A 326 -24.24 -9.40 -21.43
C ASP A 326 -22.96 -10.26 -21.51
N PHE A 327 -22.96 -11.29 -22.36
CA PHE A 327 -21.76 -12.09 -22.64
C PHE A 327 -21.30 -11.90 -24.09
N CYS A 328 -20.05 -11.48 -24.27
CA CYS A 328 -19.52 -11.01 -25.53
C CYS A 328 -18.25 -11.77 -25.88
N ASP A 329 -18.45 -12.90 -26.53
CA ASP A 329 -17.39 -13.62 -27.23
C ASP A 329 -17.08 -12.90 -28.55
N LEU A 330 -15.81 -12.58 -28.79
CA LEU A 330 -15.35 -11.94 -30.02
C LEU A 330 -15.09 -12.93 -31.17
N THR A 331 -15.03 -14.23 -30.86
CA THR A 331 -14.86 -15.33 -31.81
C THR A 331 -16.01 -16.34 -31.78
N PRO A 332 -17.28 -15.93 -31.64
CA PRO A 332 -18.36 -16.84 -31.26
C PRO A 332 -18.65 -17.89 -32.35
N PRO A 333 -19.19 -19.07 -31.97
CA PRO A 333 -19.75 -20.01 -32.92
C PRO A 333 -20.96 -19.40 -33.63
N GLY A 334 -21.31 -19.93 -34.81
CA GLY A 334 -22.41 -19.42 -35.63
C GLY A 334 -23.83 -19.60 -35.04
N SER A 335 -23.98 -20.15 -33.83
CA SER A 335 -25.26 -20.39 -33.18
C SER A 335 -25.18 -20.20 -31.67
N SER A 336 -26.32 -19.81 -31.08
CA SER A 336 -26.51 -19.71 -29.63
C SER A 336 -26.08 -21.02 -28.91
N PRO A 337 -25.42 -20.95 -27.74
CA PRO A 337 -25.24 -19.77 -26.87
C PRO A 337 -24.07 -18.85 -27.23
N PHE A 338 -23.50 -18.88 -28.44
CA PHE A 338 -22.41 -17.97 -28.83
C PHE A 338 -21.21 -18.03 -27.84
N ILE A 339 -20.97 -19.22 -27.31
CA ILE A 339 -19.83 -19.60 -26.48
C ILE A 339 -19.14 -20.74 -27.22
N ASP A 340 -17.83 -20.64 -27.49
CA ASP A 340 -17.08 -21.61 -28.31
C ASP A 340 -17.30 -23.04 -27.87
N ILE A 341 -17.21 -23.27 -26.56
CA ILE A 341 -17.42 -24.58 -25.97
C ILE A 341 -18.36 -24.45 -24.78
N ASN A 342 -19.61 -24.87 -24.96
CA ASN A 342 -20.59 -24.93 -23.88
C ASN A 342 -21.04 -26.37 -23.61
N THR A 343 -20.55 -26.95 -22.51
CA THR A 343 -21.04 -28.20 -21.91
C THR A 343 -21.88 -27.96 -20.65
N GLY A 344 -21.93 -26.71 -20.17
CA GLY A 344 -22.66 -26.27 -19.01
C GLY A 344 -24.06 -25.73 -19.30
N THR A 345 -24.62 -25.04 -18.31
CA THR A 345 -25.93 -24.37 -18.43
C THR A 345 -25.77 -22.87 -18.60
N VAL A 346 -26.64 -22.28 -19.43
CA VAL A 346 -26.69 -20.83 -19.68
C VAL A 346 -28.15 -20.40 -19.61
N ALA A 347 -28.46 -19.42 -18.76
CA ALA A 347 -29.80 -18.90 -18.62
C ALA A 347 -30.25 -18.17 -19.90
N GLY A 348 -31.51 -18.36 -20.31
CA GLY A 348 -32.06 -17.70 -21.51
C GLY A 348 -32.25 -16.18 -21.37
N THR A 349 -32.02 -15.63 -20.18
CA THR A 349 -32.02 -14.20 -19.89
C THR A 349 -30.65 -13.54 -20.11
N ILE A 350 -29.58 -14.32 -20.33
CA ILE A 350 -28.28 -13.80 -20.75
C ILE A 350 -28.38 -13.37 -22.20
N THR A 351 -27.91 -12.16 -22.46
CA THR A 351 -27.84 -11.54 -23.79
C THR A 351 -26.42 -11.61 -24.32
N TYR A 352 -26.28 -11.46 -25.64
CA TYR A 352 -24.99 -11.58 -26.31
C TYR A 352 -24.73 -10.34 -27.14
N CYS A 353 -23.47 -9.90 -27.17
CA CYS A 353 -23.10 -8.82 -28.08
C CYS A 353 -23.41 -9.23 -29.52
N THR A 354 -24.01 -8.31 -30.28
CA THR A 354 -24.01 -8.46 -31.74
C THR A 354 -22.59 -8.17 -32.18
N VAL A 355 -21.84 -9.19 -32.63
CA VAL A 355 -20.54 -8.99 -33.25
C VAL A 355 -20.78 -8.31 -34.60
N ASN A 356 -21.07 -7.01 -34.56
CA ASN A 356 -20.94 -6.15 -35.73
C ASN A 356 -19.44 -6.16 -36.02
N GLY A 357 -19.06 -6.84 -37.11
CA GLY A 357 -17.67 -7.13 -37.43
C GLY A 357 -16.79 -5.91 -37.21
N MET A 358 -15.74 -6.11 -36.43
CA MET A 358 -14.77 -5.11 -35.97
C MET A 358 -15.35 -3.69 -35.94
N ASP A 359 -15.68 -3.18 -34.76
CA ASP A 359 -15.41 -1.77 -34.54
C ASP A 359 -13.93 -1.58 -34.89
N GLU A 360 -13.70 -1.06 -36.10
CA GLU A 360 -12.47 -0.42 -36.50
C GLU A 360 -12.13 0.45 -35.31
N LEU A 361 -11.03 0.12 -34.63
CA LEU A 361 -10.55 0.81 -33.44
C LEU A 361 -10.78 2.29 -33.69
N THR A 362 -11.86 2.83 -33.12
CA THR A 362 -11.94 4.26 -32.99
C THR A 362 -10.87 4.48 -31.95
N ASN A 363 -9.66 4.79 -32.42
CA ASN A 363 -8.65 5.40 -31.60
C ASN A 363 -9.42 6.44 -30.80
N GLU A 364 -9.71 6.16 -29.53
CA GLU A 364 -10.10 7.18 -28.59
C GLU A 364 -8.88 8.07 -28.49
N SER A 365 -8.79 9.01 -29.45
CA SER A 365 -7.56 9.69 -29.76
C SER A 365 -7.19 10.47 -28.52
N VAL A 366 -6.07 10.12 -27.91
CA VAL A 366 -5.45 10.93 -26.88
C VAL A 366 -5.20 12.31 -27.50
N GLN A 367 -5.92 13.32 -27.03
CA GLN A 367 -5.88 14.66 -27.61
C GLN A 367 -5.40 15.68 -26.59
N PHE A 368 -4.48 16.54 -27.03
CA PHE A 368 -4.03 17.71 -26.28
C PHE A 368 -4.60 19.00 -26.87
N TYR A 369 -5.30 19.80 -26.06
CA TYR A 369 -5.85 21.08 -26.50
C TYR A 369 -5.90 22.16 -25.40
N PRO A 370 -5.74 23.44 -25.75
CA PRO A 370 -5.38 23.92 -27.09
C PRO A 370 -3.90 23.66 -27.41
N ASN A 371 -3.61 23.39 -28.68
CA ASN A 371 -2.25 23.31 -29.22
C ASN A 371 -2.21 24.12 -30.53
N PRO A 372 -1.59 25.31 -30.56
CA PRO A 372 -0.75 25.93 -29.53
C PRO A 372 -1.51 26.39 -28.27
N THR A 373 -0.81 26.50 -27.14
CA THR A 373 -1.31 26.98 -25.84
C THR A 373 -0.64 28.28 -25.38
N THR A 374 -1.26 29.01 -24.46
CA THR A 374 -0.66 30.12 -23.69
C THR A 374 -0.16 29.70 -22.31
N GLY A 375 -0.37 28.45 -21.90
CA GLY A 375 0.11 27.92 -20.64
C GLY A 375 -0.64 26.69 -20.15
N ILE A 376 -1.94 26.58 -20.39
CA ILE A 376 -2.73 25.44 -19.94
C ILE A 376 -3.06 24.51 -21.11
N VAL A 377 -2.78 23.22 -20.96
CA VAL A 377 -3.08 22.18 -21.94
C VAL A 377 -3.98 21.14 -21.27
N ASN A 378 -5.11 20.82 -21.88
CA ASN A 378 -6.00 19.78 -21.40
C ASN A 378 -5.75 18.49 -22.19
N LEU A 379 -5.84 17.36 -21.49
CA LEU A 379 -5.73 16.01 -22.01
C LEU A 379 -7.11 15.36 -22.01
N SER A 380 -7.61 15.02 -23.20
CA SER A 380 -8.81 14.20 -23.36
C SER A 380 -8.42 12.75 -23.63
N ILE A 381 -8.75 11.89 -22.67
CA ILE A 381 -8.59 10.45 -22.72
C ILE A 381 -9.58 9.82 -21.71
N ASN A 382 -10.10 8.61 -21.96
CA ASN A 382 -11.11 8.01 -21.08
C ASN A 382 -10.54 7.15 -19.93
N GLU A 383 -9.22 6.98 -19.89
CA GLU A 383 -8.53 6.20 -18.86
C GLU A 383 -7.60 7.07 -17.96
N PRO A 384 -7.30 6.63 -16.73
CA PRO A 384 -6.29 7.27 -15.90
C PRO A 384 -4.90 7.04 -16.46
N VAL A 385 -4.06 8.08 -16.49
CA VAL A 385 -2.73 8.05 -17.12
C VAL A 385 -1.73 8.90 -16.36
N VAL A 386 -0.44 8.68 -16.65
CA VAL A 386 0.65 9.57 -16.26
C VAL A 386 1.12 10.32 -17.50
N THR A 387 1.12 11.65 -17.45
CA THR A 387 1.70 12.48 -18.50
C THR A 387 3.04 13.03 -18.04
N GLU A 388 4.09 12.72 -18.79
CA GLU A 388 5.42 13.29 -18.63
C GLU A 388 5.66 14.41 -19.63
N VAL A 389 6.22 15.52 -19.15
CA VAL A 389 6.48 16.71 -19.95
C VAL A 389 7.98 16.91 -20.12
N TYR A 390 8.44 16.94 -21.37
CA TYR A 390 9.84 17.09 -21.73
C TYR A 390 10.09 18.40 -22.50
N ASN A 391 11.30 18.94 -22.37
CA ASN A 391 11.77 20.01 -23.25
C ASN A 391 12.34 19.44 -24.58
N LEU A 392 12.68 20.33 -25.53
CA LEU A 392 13.28 19.95 -26.82
C LEU A 392 14.63 19.24 -26.73
N LEU A 393 15.34 19.35 -25.60
CA LEU A 393 16.61 18.65 -25.37
C LEU A 393 16.39 17.24 -24.78
N GLY A 394 15.13 16.82 -24.59
CA GLY A 394 14.78 15.52 -24.01
C GLY A 394 14.89 15.46 -22.49
N ALA A 395 15.06 16.59 -21.79
CA ALA A 395 15.05 16.62 -20.34
C ALA A 395 13.61 16.62 -19.82
N LEU A 396 13.32 15.70 -18.90
CA LEU A 396 12.05 15.64 -18.16
C LEU A 396 11.93 16.89 -17.27
N LEU A 397 10.84 17.63 -17.43
CA LEU A 397 10.56 18.83 -16.63
C LEU A 397 9.71 18.49 -15.41
N PHE A 398 8.66 17.68 -15.60
CA PHE A 398 7.79 17.16 -14.56
C PHE A 398 6.86 16.07 -15.13
N SER A 399 6.22 15.33 -14.24
CA SER A 399 5.15 14.37 -14.55
C SER A 399 3.88 14.76 -13.78
N THR A 400 2.70 14.51 -14.34
CA THR A 400 1.42 14.72 -13.68
C THR A 400 0.42 13.62 -14.02
N ARG A 401 -0.55 13.41 -13.13
CA ARG A 401 -1.74 12.58 -13.38
C ARG A 401 -2.99 13.43 -13.68
N ASP A 402 -2.86 14.74 -13.58
CA ASP A 402 -3.95 15.67 -13.85
C ASP A 402 -4.25 15.71 -15.35
N ARG A 403 -5.53 15.84 -15.68
CA ARG A 403 -5.97 16.08 -17.08
C ARG A 403 -5.65 17.49 -17.56
N GLN A 404 -5.17 18.36 -16.68
CA GLN A 404 -4.77 19.72 -17.00
C GLN A 404 -3.28 19.90 -16.74
N ILE A 405 -2.49 19.96 -17.81
CA ILE A 405 -1.06 20.20 -17.75
C ILE A 405 -0.80 21.70 -17.70
N ASN A 406 -0.17 22.15 -16.61
CA ASN A 406 0.18 23.55 -16.40
C ASN A 406 1.62 23.84 -16.84
N LEU A 407 1.75 24.65 -17.89
CA LEU A 407 2.99 25.17 -18.45
C LEU A 407 3.12 26.69 -18.25
N VAL A 408 2.27 27.34 -17.45
CA VAL A 408 2.24 28.81 -17.27
C VAL A 408 3.61 29.36 -16.86
N ASP A 409 4.28 28.70 -15.92
CA ASP A 409 5.60 29.10 -15.41
C ASP A 409 6.79 28.63 -16.28
N ARG A 410 6.51 28.02 -17.44
CA ARG A 410 7.54 27.53 -18.36
C ARG A 410 7.80 28.51 -19.49
N VAL A 411 9.00 28.54 -20.06
CA VAL A 411 9.35 29.46 -21.16
C VAL A 411 8.54 29.15 -22.43
N ASN A 412 8.34 30.14 -23.31
CA ASN A 412 7.67 29.87 -24.59
C ASN A 412 8.56 28.98 -25.45
N GLY A 413 7.95 28.02 -26.14
CA GLY A 413 8.71 26.97 -26.81
C GLY A 413 7.91 25.71 -27.10
N VAL A 414 8.62 24.67 -27.51
CA VAL A 414 8.03 23.38 -27.83
C VAL A 414 8.27 22.41 -26.67
N TYR A 415 7.22 21.67 -26.32
CA TYR A 415 7.22 20.62 -25.32
C TYR A 415 6.82 19.29 -25.96
N LEU A 416 7.43 18.21 -25.49
CA LEU A 416 7.03 16.85 -25.86
C LEU A 416 6.30 16.24 -24.67
N LEU A 417 5.03 15.88 -24.87
CA LEU A 417 4.21 15.25 -23.86
C LEU A 417 4.12 13.76 -24.18
N ARG A 418 4.46 12.92 -23.20
CA ARG A 418 4.35 11.46 -23.29
C ARG A 418 3.30 11.00 -22.31
N VAL A 419 2.33 10.25 -22.79
CA VAL A 419 1.27 9.69 -21.97
C VAL A 419 1.55 8.21 -21.78
N TYR A 420 1.54 7.78 -20.53
CA TYR A 420 1.75 6.42 -20.12
C TYR A 420 0.50 5.88 -19.44
N SER A 421 0.18 4.62 -19.70
CA SER A 421 -0.77 3.88 -18.89
C SER A 421 -0.27 3.81 -17.44
N LEU A 422 -1.16 3.49 -16.50
CA LEU A 422 -0.75 3.24 -15.12
C LEU A 422 0.17 2.01 -14.96
N SER A 423 0.23 1.13 -15.96
CA SER A 423 1.19 0.02 -16.03
C SER A 423 2.57 0.43 -16.58
N GLY A 424 2.77 1.71 -16.93
CA GLY A 424 4.04 2.24 -17.44
C GLY A 424 4.27 2.05 -18.95
N ALA A 425 3.28 1.55 -19.69
CA ALA A 425 3.35 1.45 -21.14
C ALA A 425 3.13 2.83 -21.77
N LEU A 426 3.97 3.22 -22.74
CA LEU A 426 3.76 4.46 -23.50
C LEU A 426 2.55 4.27 -24.41
N ILE A 427 1.49 5.05 -24.17
CA ILE A 427 0.25 4.99 -24.96
C ILE A 427 0.17 6.05 -26.04
N HIS A 428 0.75 7.24 -25.81
CA HIS A 428 0.73 8.33 -26.78
C HIS A 428 1.91 9.28 -26.60
N GLN A 429 2.30 9.97 -27.67
CA GLN A 429 3.30 11.03 -27.61
C GLN A 429 2.93 12.15 -28.57
N GLU A 430 2.86 13.39 -28.08
CA GLU A 430 2.51 14.54 -28.89
C GLU A 430 3.39 15.76 -28.60
N LYS A 431 3.59 16.59 -29.62
CA LYS A 431 4.29 17.86 -29.52
C LYS A 431 3.30 19.00 -29.26
N VAL A 432 3.51 19.75 -28.17
CA VAL A 432 2.71 20.94 -27.84
C VAL A 432 3.56 22.21 -27.96
N VAL A 433 2.99 23.27 -28.55
CA VAL A 433 3.64 24.57 -28.71
C VAL A 433 3.07 25.58 -27.71
N LYS A 434 3.90 26.12 -26.80
CA LYS A 434 3.54 27.26 -25.95
C LYS A 434 3.98 28.57 -26.60
N ARG A 435 3.07 29.52 -26.75
CA ARG A 435 3.32 30.83 -27.34
C ARG A 435 3.52 31.93 -26.34
#